data_AF-A0A511T934-F1
#
_entry.id   AF-A0A511T934-F1
#
_cell.length_a   1.000
_cell.length_b   1.000
_cell.length_c   1.000
_cell.angle_alpha   90.00
_cell.angle_beta   90.00
_cell.angle_gamma   90.00
#
_symmetry.space_group_name_H-M   'P 1'
#
loop_
_entity.id
_entity.type
_entity.pdbx_description
1 polymer ?
#
loop_
_entity_poly.entity_id
_entity_poly.type
_entity_poly.pdbx_seq_one_letter_code
_entity_poly.pdbx_strand_id
1 'polypeptide(L)'
;MTTATRPKDVSANATFDADARLWREGEPGADRERLWIHPSGLLLLDARRKNGKLDGEVKWSLGIHEMSEHAPRVAMQKALGLPSGPHATMLATFEEGVLVEARFRPGFDFEDTLRVPLRDGVIDGEVEWVVGPVDGALFELGDLKLLHKVFKVPKPWPHRLKAVFAKGKLKSTEFFDKKGNVLDVSKPVVLTEWGEATEAGALDGYVERGDFAADAARFFPKAARVSNPGSKKVRGAGPGRVLDDVVKGGGVPVMTVAFDFSSYGFDAKKEELYGAAEDRYVGIASDGSGEMFLLDTDTGKVVRYAHEEGTVSPAFDSLDELTFALLRIEAAAKKLIPKPKLAALFKKLGLKTAETLLKEY
;
A
#
# COMPACT_ATOMS: atom_id res chain seq x y z
N MET A 1 43.68 24.42 -26.30
CA MET A 1 43.38 24.78 -24.89
C MET A 1 41.88 25.03 -24.81
N THR A 2 41.16 24.25 -24.00
CA THR A 2 39.69 24.34 -23.88
C THR A 2 39.30 25.51 -22.98
N THR A 3 38.28 26.28 -23.38
CA THR A 3 37.78 27.51 -22.73
C THR A 3 36.69 27.26 -21.68
N ALA A 4 36.46 25.99 -21.31
CA ALA A 4 35.39 25.62 -20.37
C ALA A 4 35.73 26.10 -18.95
N THR A 5 34.80 26.85 -18.34
CA THR A 5 34.96 27.30 -16.95
C THR A 5 34.81 26.11 -16.00
N ARG A 6 35.79 25.90 -15.11
CA ARG A 6 35.75 24.84 -14.10
C ARG A 6 34.69 25.15 -13.03
N PRO A 7 33.73 24.25 -12.76
CA PRO A 7 32.77 24.42 -11.68
C PRO A 7 33.44 24.44 -10.31
N LYS A 8 32.79 25.07 -9.32
CA LYS A 8 33.35 25.25 -7.96
C LYS A 8 33.67 23.93 -7.26
N ASP A 9 32.82 22.93 -7.43
CA ASP A 9 32.91 21.63 -6.72
C ASP A 9 33.82 20.62 -7.45
N VAL A 10 34.37 21.01 -8.60
CA VAL A 10 35.35 20.20 -9.35
C VAL A 10 36.76 20.48 -8.82
N SER A 11 37.50 19.40 -8.55
CA SER A 11 38.88 19.46 -8.06
C SER A 11 39.77 20.34 -8.93
N ALA A 12 40.72 21.05 -8.31
CA ALA A 12 41.67 21.88 -9.04
C ALA A 12 42.60 21.09 -9.97
N ASN A 13 42.81 19.81 -9.66
CA ASN A 13 43.65 18.89 -10.42
C ASN A 13 42.89 18.19 -11.56
N ALA A 14 41.59 18.42 -11.70
CA ALA A 14 40.80 17.78 -12.74
C ALA A 14 41.06 18.43 -14.12
N THR A 15 41.17 17.60 -15.15
CA THR A 15 41.28 18.00 -16.55
C THR A 15 39.91 17.88 -17.23
N PHE A 16 39.63 18.74 -18.21
CA PHE A 16 38.39 18.69 -18.97
C PHE A 16 38.55 17.81 -20.20
N ASP A 17 37.74 16.75 -20.27
CA ASP A 17 37.56 15.90 -21.44
C ASP A 17 36.41 16.46 -22.28
N ALA A 18 36.77 17.09 -23.40
CA ALA A 18 35.80 17.74 -24.29
C ALA A 18 34.91 16.74 -25.04
N ASP A 19 35.44 15.56 -25.37
CA ASP A 19 34.72 14.55 -26.12
C ASP A 19 33.66 13.87 -25.24
N ALA A 20 34.02 13.60 -23.98
CA ALA A 20 33.07 13.06 -23.00
C ALA A 20 32.19 14.14 -22.33
N ARG A 21 32.55 15.44 -22.46
CA ARG A 21 31.98 16.56 -21.71
C ARG A 21 32.03 16.34 -20.18
N LEU A 22 33.17 15.87 -19.69
CA LEU A 22 33.38 15.56 -18.26
C LEU A 22 34.66 16.22 -17.73
N TRP A 23 34.69 16.50 -16.43
CA TRP A 23 35.92 16.75 -15.71
C TRP A 23 36.41 15.45 -15.10
N ARG A 24 37.70 15.17 -15.23
CA ARG A 24 38.34 13.93 -14.77
C ARG A 24 39.52 14.24 -13.89
N GLU A 25 39.62 13.57 -12.76
CA GLU A 25 40.82 13.54 -11.93
C GLU A 25 41.25 12.10 -11.70
N GLY A 26 42.51 11.81 -12.03
CA GLY A 26 43.01 10.45 -12.11
C GLY A 26 42.72 9.81 -13.47
N GLU A 27 43.70 9.05 -13.97
CA GLU A 27 43.54 8.26 -15.19
C GLU A 27 42.56 7.09 -14.95
N PRO A 28 41.87 6.60 -16.00
CA PRO A 28 41.07 5.38 -15.88
C PRO A 28 41.88 4.24 -15.27
N GLY A 29 41.38 3.68 -14.16
CA GLY A 29 42.07 2.57 -13.47
C GLY A 29 43.15 2.98 -12.45
N ALA A 30 43.39 4.28 -12.24
CA ALA A 30 44.25 4.76 -11.17
C ALA A 30 43.70 4.39 -9.77
N ASP A 31 44.55 4.48 -8.73
CA ASP A 31 44.18 4.20 -7.32
C ASP A 31 42.96 5.01 -6.86
N ARG A 32 42.74 6.19 -7.45
CA ARG A 32 41.49 6.93 -7.31
C ARG A 32 41.14 7.63 -8.62
N GLU A 33 39.90 7.47 -9.05
CA GLU A 33 39.34 8.08 -10.25
C GLU A 33 38.08 8.85 -9.86
N ARG A 34 38.02 10.13 -10.24
CA ARG A 34 36.86 10.98 -10.01
C ARG A 34 36.38 11.63 -11.29
N LEU A 35 35.07 11.61 -11.51
CA LEU A 35 34.42 12.21 -12.68
C LEU A 35 33.33 13.16 -12.24
N TRP A 36 33.26 14.32 -12.90
CA TRP A 36 32.17 15.29 -12.72
C TRP A 36 31.60 15.71 -14.06
N ILE A 37 30.30 16.00 -14.06
CA ILE A 37 29.59 16.40 -15.27
C ILE A 37 29.83 17.88 -15.56
N HIS A 38 30.13 18.23 -16.81
CA HIS A 38 30.10 19.62 -17.26
C HIS A 38 28.69 20.00 -17.77
N PRO A 39 28.18 21.22 -17.51
CA PRO A 39 28.80 22.32 -16.77
C PRO A 39 28.50 22.33 -15.27
N SER A 40 27.65 21.44 -14.74
CA SER A 40 27.17 21.57 -13.36
C SER A 40 28.21 21.32 -12.28
N GLY A 41 29.23 20.49 -12.55
CA GLY A 41 30.13 19.99 -11.52
C GLY A 41 29.51 18.89 -10.65
N LEU A 42 28.38 18.28 -11.06
CA LEU A 42 27.79 17.16 -10.35
C LEU A 42 28.73 15.96 -10.37
N LEU A 43 29.02 15.37 -9.21
CA LEU A 43 29.84 14.16 -9.11
C LEU A 43 29.14 12.98 -9.80
N LEU A 44 29.80 12.43 -10.81
CA LEU A 44 29.37 11.25 -11.55
C LEU A 44 29.96 9.98 -10.95
N LEU A 45 31.26 10.01 -10.62
CA LEU A 45 32.03 8.88 -10.09
C LEU A 45 33.03 9.36 -9.03
N ASP A 46 33.13 8.64 -7.91
CA ASP A 46 34.33 8.63 -7.05
C ASP A 46 34.66 7.16 -6.77
N ALA A 47 35.62 6.63 -7.51
CA ALA A 47 36.06 5.26 -7.43
C ALA A 47 37.45 5.18 -6.80
N ARG A 48 37.60 4.25 -5.86
CA ARG A 48 38.90 3.88 -5.28
C ARG A 48 39.27 2.49 -5.75
N ARG A 49 40.57 2.27 -5.92
CA ARG A 49 41.12 0.99 -6.34
C ARG A 49 42.27 0.56 -5.45
N LYS A 50 42.38 -0.75 -5.27
CA LYS A 50 43.50 -1.43 -4.64
C LYS A 50 43.92 -2.57 -5.54
N ASN A 51 45.19 -2.59 -5.95
CA ASN A 51 45.73 -3.59 -6.89
C ASN A 51 44.91 -3.65 -8.21
N GLY A 52 44.50 -2.49 -8.73
CA GLY A 52 43.72 -2.35 -9.97
C GLY A 52 42.22 -2.69 -9.87
N LYS A 53 41.76 -3.25 -8.74
CA LYS A 53 40.35 -3.60 -8.51
C LYS A 53 39.64 -2.52 -7.70
N LEU A 54 38.33 -2.35 -7.89
CA LEU A 54 37.51 -1.47 -7.05
C LEU A 54 37.60 -1.92 -5.59
N ASP A 55 37.79 -0.98 -4.67
CA ASP A 55 37.96 -1.27 -3.25
C ASP A 55 37.41 -0.12 -2.41
N GLY A 56 36.70 -0.44 -1.33
CA GLY A 56 35.97 0.51 -0.51
C GLY A 56 34.68 1.02 -1.15
N GLU A 57 34.18 2.15 -0.65
CA GLU A 57 32.94 2.77 -1.15
C GLU A 57 33.20 3.51 -2.47
N VAL A 58 32.45 3.14 -3.50
CA VAL A 58 32.40 3.78 -4.82
C VAL A 58 31.10 4.55 -4.96
N LYS A 59 31.19 5.83 -5.31
CA LYS A 59 30.03 6.70 -5.55
C LYS A 59 29.72 6.75 -7.04
N TRP A 60 28.46 6.56 -7.43
CA TRP A 60 28.02 6.62 -8.82
C TRP A 60 26.70 7.36 -8.97
N SER A 61 26.54 8.17 -10.02
CA SER A 61 25.26 8.82 -10.36
C SER A 61 24.99 8.83 -11.87
N LEU A 62 23.88 8.25 -12.32
CA LEU A 62 23.37 8.37 -13.67
C LEU A 62 22.71 9.73 -13.97
N GLY A 63 22.88 10.75 -13.12
CA GLY A 63 22.30 12.08 -13.35
C GLY A 63 22.68 12.60 -14.73
N ILE A 64 21.70 13.10 -15.51
CA ILE A 64 21.87 13.61 -16.88
C ILE A 64 21.41 15.06 -17.02
N HIS A 65 22.12 15.84 -17.83
CA HIS A 65 21.68 17.16 -18.31
C HIS A 65 21.00 17.06 -19.66
N GLU A 66 21.45 16.12 -20.49
CA GLU A 66 20.92 15.88 -21.83
C GLU A 66 20.67 14.38 -22.04
N MET A 67 19.60 14.01 -22.74
CA MET A 67 19.24 12.60 -22.97
C MET A 67 20.33 11.81 -23.73
N SER A 68 21.13 12.48 -24.54
CA SER A 68 22.28 11.92 -25.26
C SER A 68 23.33 11.31 -24.33
N GLU A 69 23.38 11.75 -23.07
CA GLU A 69 24.36 11.29 -22.08
C GLU A 69 23.98 9.96 -21.43
N HIS A 70 22.72 9.54 -21.53
CA HIS A 70 22.20 8.40 -20.78
C HIS A 70 22.88 7.08 -21.18
N ALA A 71 22.85 6.74 -22.48
CA ALA A 71 23.43 5.48 -22.97
C ALA A 71 24.95 5.35 -22.69
N PRO A 72 25.78 6.39 -22.92
CA PRO A 72 27.19 6.36 -22.53
C PRO A 72 27.40 6.14 -21.02
N ARG A 73 26.59 6.76 -20.15
CA ARG A 73 26.71 6.58 -18.69
C ARG A 73 26.32 5.18 -18.26
N VAL A 74 25.26 4.60 -18.82
CA VAL A 74 24.91 3.19 -18.59
C VAL A 74 26.03 2.25 -19.04
N ALA A 75 26.65 2.52 -20.19
CA ALA A 75 27.78 1.74 -20.67
C ALA A 75 28.99 1.82 -19.72
N MET A 76 29.29 3.01 -19.20
CA MET A 76 30.35 3.23 -18.21
C MET A 76 30.06 2.49 -16.89
N GLN A 77 28.83 2.59 -16.36
CA GLN A 77 28.40 1.85 -15.18
C GLN A 77 28.66 0.35 -15.35
N LYS A 78 28.27 -0.20 -16.50
CA LYS A 78 28.48 -1.61 -16.83
C LYS A 78 29.96 -1.97 -16.94
N ALA A 79 30.76 -1.13 -17.59
CA ALA A 79 32.21 -1.35 -17.72
C ALA A 79 32.95 -1.33 -16.37
N LEU A 80 32.44 -0.56 -15.41
CA LEU A 80 32.95 -0.52 -14.04
C LEU A 80 32.49 -1.71 -13.18
N GLY A 81 31.57 -2.55 -13.67
CA GLY A 81 30.98 -3.65 -12.87
C GLY A 81 30.06 -3.17 -11.76
N LEU A 82 29.44 -2.00 -11.93
CA LEU A 82 28.52 -1.41 -10.96
C LEU A 82 27.09 -1.91 -11.18
N PRO A 83 26.31 -2.16 -10.11
CA PRO A 83 24.93 -2.62 -10.26
C PRO A 83 23.97 -1.50 -10.68
N SER A 84 22.81 -1.87 -11.22
CA SER A 84 21.69 -0.96 -11.53
C SER A 84 20.54 -1.13 -10.55
N GLY A 85 19.67 -0.13 -10.42
CA GLY A 85 18.55 -0.12 -9.48
C GLY A 85 17.58 1.04 -9.70
N PRO A 86 16.66 1.31 -8.75
CA PRO A 86 15.49 2.18 -8.95
C PRO A 86 15.81 3.68 -9.01
N HIS A 87 17.03 4.08 -8.63
CA HIS A 87 17.46 5.48 -8.67
C HIS A 87 18.73 5.65 -9.47
N ALA A 88 18.92 6.88 -9.96
CA ALA A 88 20.11 7.26 -10.69
C ALA A 88 21.38 7.21 -9.81
N THR A 89 21.26 7.43 -8.51
CA THR A 89 22.42 7.55 -7.61
C THR A 89 22.59 6.33 -6.72
N MET A 90 23.85 5.91 -6.54
CA MET A 90 24.22 4.70 -5.81
C MET A 90 25.56 4.86 -5.07
N LEU A 91 25.66 4.18 -3.94
CA LEU A 91 26.92 3.81 -3.29
C LEU A 91 27.12 2.29 -3.39
N ALA A 92 28.25 1.86 -3.92
CA ALA A 92 28.62 0.46 -4.04
C ALA A 92 29.90 0.20 -3.23
N THR A 93 29.84 -0.70 -2.26
CA THR A 93 30.99 -1.04 -1.41
C THR A 93 31.64 -2.31 -1.93
N PHE A 94 32.94 -2.23 -2.17
CA PHE A 94 33.76 -3.35 -2.63
C PHE A 94 34.80 -3.74 -1.58
N GLU A 95 35.07 -5.03 -1.47
CA GLU A 95 36.19 -5.59 -0.71
C GLU A 95 37.01 -6.46 -1.65
N GLU A 96 38.26 -6.07 -1.90
CA GLU A 96 39.19 -6.78 -2.79
C GLU A 96 38.65 -7.02 -4.22
N GLY A 97 37.80 -6.11 -4.70
CA GLY A 97 37.14 -6.19 -6.01
C GLY A 97 35.81 -6.92 -6.02
N VAL A 98 35.33 -7.42 -4.88
CA VAL A 98 34.03 -8.09 -4.76
C VAL A 98 33.00 -7.10 -4.21
N LEU A 99 31.85 -6.96 -4.88
CA LEU A 99 30.75 -6.15 -4.36
C LEU A 99 30.15 -6.83 -3.12
N VAL A 100 30.17 -6.13 -1.99
CA VAL A 100 29.59 -6.60 -0.72
C VAL A 100 28.31 -5.86 -0.33
N GLU A 101 28.09 -4.66 -0.87
CA GLU A 101 26.85 -3.91 -0.62
C GLU A 101 26.56 -2.91 -1.75
N ALA A 102 25.28 -2.79 -2.12
CA ALA A 102 24.79 -1.71 -2.95
C ALA A 102 23.68 -0.93 -2.22
N ARG A 103 23.77 0.40 -2.26
CA ARG A 103 22.81 1.34 -1.67
C ARG A 103 22.34 2.34 -2.72
N PHE A 104 21.04 2.42 -2.97
CA PHE A 104 20.44 3.34 -3.92
C PHE A 104 19.71 4.46 -3.21
N ARG A 105 19.78 5.66 -3.81
CA ARG A 105 19.25 6.89 -3.23
C ARG A 105 18.91 7.91 -4.33
N PRO A 106 17.99 8.86 -4.09
CA PRO A 106 17.65 9.89 -5.07
C PRO A 106 18.79 10.91 -5.31
N GLY A 107 19.73 11.04 -4.37
CA GLY A 107 20.95 11.84 -4.48
C GLY A 107 21.89 11.52 -3.31
N PHE A 108 23.14 11.98 -3.34
CA PHE A 108 24.14 11.57 -2.34
C PHE A 108 23.83 12.00 -0.91
N ASP A 109 23.10 13.12 -0.75
CA ASP A 109 22.73 13.69 0.55
C ASP A 109 21.41 13.16 1.11
N PHE A 110 20.74 12.25 0.39
CA PHE A 110 19.49 11.64 0.81
C PHE A 110 19.71 10.26 1.42
N GLU A 111 18.75 9.82 2.24
CA GLU A 111 18.74 8.48 2.80
C GLU A 111 18.60 7.40 1.71
N ASP A 112 19.02 6.18 2.06
CA ASP A 112 18.88 5.02 1.20
C ASP A 112 17.41 4.63 1.06
N THR A 113 16.99 4.45 -0.19
CA THR A 113 15.68 3.91 -0.53
C THR A 113 15.76 2.42 -0.81
N LEU A 114 16.94 1.89 -1.10
CA LEU A 114 17.20 0.46 -1.23
C LEU A 114 18.62 0.15 -0.74
N ARG A 115 18.76 -0.84 0.14
CA ARG A 115 20.04 -1.37 0.61
C ARG A 115 20.08 -2.88 0.36
N VAL A 116 21.11 -3.35 -0.35
CA VAL A 116 21.26 -4.74 -0.76
C VAL A 116 22.65 -5.24 -0.33
N PRO A 117 22.76 -6.05 0.73
CA PRO A 117 23.99 -6.71 1.10
C PRO A 117 24.22 -7.96 0.24
N LEU A 118 25.49 -8.20 -0.07
CA LEU A 118 25.95 -9.36 -0.83
C LEU A 118 27.06 -10.09 -0.06
N ARG A 119 27.07 -11.41 -0.18
CA ARG A 119 28.16 -12.27 0.27
C ARG A 119 28.35 -13.38 -0.76
N ASP A 120 29.60 -13.64 -1.12
CA ASP A 120 29.96 -14.70 -2.08
C ASP A 120 29.17 -14.62 -3.41
N GLY A 121 28.92 -13.39 -3.89
CA GLY A 121 28.22 -13.15 -5.15
C GLY A 121 26.70 -13.38 -5.12
N VAL A 122 26.09 -13.56 -3.95
CA VAL A 122 24.62 -13.65 -3.79
C VAL A 122 24.10 -12.64 -2.78
N ILE A 123 22.81 -12.32 -2.86
CA ILE A 123 22.14 -11.48 -1.85
C ILE A 123 22.08 -12.26 -0.53
N ASP A 124 22.72 -11.74 0.52
CA ASP A 124 22.82 -12.40 1.82
C ASP A 124 22.82 -11.35 2.93
N GLY A 125 21.93 -11.51 3.91
CA GLY A 125 21.69 -10.53 4.96
C GLY A 125 20.39 -9.75 4.76
N GLU A 126 20.35 -8.55 5.31
CA GLU A 126 19.14 -7.75 5.41
C GLU A 126 19.02 -6.74 4.26
N VAL A 127 17.99 -6.91 3.45
CA VAL A 127 17.58 -5.96 2.43
C VAL A 127 16.55 -5.01 3.01
N GLU A 128 16.79 -3.71 2.89
CA GLU A 128 15.80 -2.68 3.22
C GLU A 128 15.34 -1.98 1.95
N TRP A 129 14.03 -1.77 1.82
CA TRP A 129 13.45 -1.10 0.66
C TRP A 129 12.32 -0.14 1.07
N VAL A 130 12.43 1.12 0.68
CA VAL A 130 11.35 2.11 0.68
C VAL A 130 10.47 1.83 -0.53
N VAL A 131 9.27 1.33 -0.27
CA VAL A 131 8.38 0.81 -1.31
C VAL A 131 7.86 1.95 -2.18
N GLY A 132 8.08 1.80 -3.47
CA GLY A 132 7.68 2.77 -4.50
C GLY A 132 7.50 2.09 -5.85
N PRO A 133 7.01 2.84 -6.86
CA PRO A 133 6.93 2.34 -8.23
C PRO A 133 8.34 2.07 -8.76
N VAL A 134 8.51 0.94 -9.45
CA VAL A 134 9.78 0.53 -10.06
C VAL A 134 9.50 -0.15 -11.40
N ASP A 135 10.19 0.27 -12.44
CA ASP A 135 10.18 -0.40 -13.74
C ASP A 135 11.27 -1.47 -13.76
N GLY A 136 10.87 -2.74 -13.70
CA GLY A 136 11.80 -3.88 -13.77
C GLY A 136 12.33 -4.35 -12.42
N ALA A 137 13.64 -4.63 -12.34
CA ALA A 137 14.28 -5.14 -11.14
C ALA A 137 14.70 -4.01 -10.19
N LEU A 138 14.66 -4.29 -8.88
CA LEU A 138 15.17 -3.40 -7.84
C LEU A 138 16.70 -3.36 -7.83
N PHE A 139 17.34 -4.45 -8.20
CA PHE A 139 18.78 -4.58 -8.26
C PHE A 139 19.15 -5.54 -9.37
N GLU A 140 20.11 -5.15 -10.21
CA GLU A 140 20.74 -6.04 -11.19
C GLU A 140 22.27 -5.91 -11.18
N LEU A 141 22.95 -7.05 -11.19
CA LEU A 141 24.39 -7.16 -11.42
C LEU A 141 24.69 -8.42 -12.22
N GLY A 142 25.01 -8.27 -13.51
CA GLY A 142 25.13 -9.42 -14.42
C GLY A 142 23.81 -10.21 -14.46
N ASP A 143 23.86 -11.50 -14.13
CA ASP A 143 22.68 -12.37 -14.08
C ASP A 143 21.93 -12.32 -12.73
N LEU A 144 22.52 -11.70 -11.70
CA LEU A 144 21.89 -11.57 -10.40
C LEU A 144 20.82 -10.47 -10.45
N LYS A 145 19.56 -10.84 -10.17
CA LYS A 145 18.41 -9.92 -10.16
C LYS A 145 17.58 -10.04 -8.89
N LEU A 146 17.21 -8.90 -8.31
CA LEU A 146 16.18 -8.80 -7.28
C LEU A 146 14.91 -8.18 -7.85
N LEU A 147 13.85 -8.97 -8.00
CA LEU A 147 12.56 -8.49 -8.50
C LEU A 147 11.63 -8.13 -7.34
N HIS A 148 10.96 -6.98 -7.41
CA HIS A 148 10.04 -6.49 -6.36
C HIS A 148 8.94 -7.51 -5.99
N LYS A 149 8.51 -8.34 -6.96
CA LYS A 149 7.43 -9.33 -6.79
C LYS A 149 7.76 -10.42 -5.78
N VAL A 150 9.04 -10.66 -5.48
CA VAL A 150 9.50 -11.64 -4.51
C VAL A 150 8.97 -11.33 -3.10
N PHE A 151 8.75 -10.05 -2.79
CA PHE A 151 8.30 -9.60 -1.48
C PHE A 151 6.78 -9.72 -1.25
N LYS A 152 5.99 -9.98 -2.30
CA LYS A 152 4.51 -10.09 -2.20
C LYS A 152 3.87 -8.93 -1.42
N VAL A 153 4.28 -7.71 -1.72
CA VAL A 153 3.88 -6.48 -1.03
C VAL A 153 2.35 -6.40 -0.90
N PRO A 154 1.78 -6.34 0.32
CA PRO A 154 0.34 -6.31 0.55
C PRO A 154 -0.26 -4.93 0.28
N LYS A 155 -1.60 -4.87 0.19
CA LYS A 155 -2.37 -3.62 0.12
C LYS A 155 -3.12 -3.39 1.45
N PRO A 156 -3.25 -2.13 1.93
CA PRO A 156 -2.67 -0.90 1.38
C PRO A 156 -1.13 -0.94 1.37
N TRP A 157 -0.52 -0.22 0.44
CA TRP A 157 0.91 -0.34 0.17
C TRP A 157 1.70 0.13 1.41
N PRO A 158 2.57 -0.73 1.97
CA PRO A 158 3.46 -0.33 3.05
C PRO A 158 4.43 0.75 2.56
N HIS A 159 4.96 1.57 3.46
CA HIS A 159 5.94 2.60 3.09
C HIS A 159 7.36 2.03 2.99
N ARG A 160 7.67 1.06 3.85
CA ARG A 160 8.98 0.41 3.90
C ARG A 160 8.82 -1.07 4.15
N LEU A 161 9.78 -1.85 3.68
CA LEU A 161 9.94 -3.25 4.06
C LEU A 161 11.39 -3.56 4.41
N LYS A 162 11.53 -4.58 5.25
CA LYS A 162 12.79 -5.22 5.63
C LYS A 162 12.68 -6.69 5.32
N ALA A 163 13.64 -7.24 4.62
CA ALA A 163 13.65 -8.62 4.17
C ALA A 163 14.98 -9.29 4.51
N VAL A 164 14.91 -10.47 5.11
CA VAL A 164 16.11 -11.25 5.45
C VAL A 164 16.35 -12.29 4.37
N PHE A 165 17.51 -12.26 3.75
CA PHE A 165 18.01 -13.27 2.85
C PHE A 165 19.09 -14.11 3.53
N ALA A 166 19.11 -15.41 3.24
CA ALA A 166 20.22 -16.28 3.59
C ALA A 166 20.65 -17.07 2.35
N LYS A 167 21.90 -16.88 1.89
CA LYS A 167 22.46 -17.52 0.70
C LYS A 167 21.57 -17.36 -0.54
N GLY A 168 21.14 -16.14 -0.84
CA GLY A 168 20.29 -15.81 -1.99
C GLY A 168 18.80 -16.16 -1.82
N LYS A 169 18.38 -16.78 -0.70
CA LYS A 169 16.98 -17.18 -0.48
C LYS A 169 16.29 -16.27 0.53
N LEU A 170 15.15 -15.70 0.14
CA LEU A 170 14.28 -14.94 1.05
C LEU A 170 13.80 -15.83 2.20
N LYS A 171 13.97 -15.35 3.44
CA LYS A 171 13.58 -16.04 4.68
C LYS A 171 12.37 -15.41 5.35
N SER A 172 12.37 -14.09 5.45
CA SER A 172 11.27 -13.34 6.08
C SER A 172 11.14 -11.96 5.47
N THR A 173 9.97 -11.35 5.66
CA THR A 173 9.69 -9.97 5.29
C THR A 173 8.85 -9.35 6.39
N GLU A 174 9.21 -8.14 6.78
CA GLU A 174 8.49 -7.28 7.72
C GLU A 174 8.17 -5.97 7.01
N PHE A 175 6.97 -5.45 7.22
CA PHE A 175 6.47 -4.26 6.52
C PHE A 175 6.18 -3.16 7.52
N PHE A 176 6.36 -1.92 7.10
CA PHE A 176 6.25 -0.77 7.98
C PHE A 176 5.44 0.35 7.35
N ASP A 177 4.73 1.09 8.20
CA ASP A 177 4.09 2.34 7.82
C ASP A 177 5.13 3.47 7.67
N LYS A 178 4.67 4.68 7.30
CA LYS A 178 5.54 5.87 7.15
C LYS A 178 6.23 6.29 8.45
N LYS A 179 5.67 5.93 9.60
CA LYS A 179 6.19 6.28 10.93
C LYS A 179 7.17 5.22 11.47
N GLY A 180 7.37 4.12 10.74
CA GLY A 180 8.23 3.02 11.15
C GLY A 180 7.54 1.98 12.04
N ASN A 181 6.22 2.02 12.18
CA ASN A 181 5.50 0.98 12.92
C ASN A 181 5.35 -0.28 12.07
N VAL A 182 5.52 -1.45 12.69
CA VAL A 182 5.29 -2.74 12.04
C VAL A 182 3.82 -2.86 11.63
N LEU A 183 3.59 -3.16 10.36
CA LEU A 183 2.29 -3.48 9.81
C LEU A 183 1.99 -4.97 10.04
N ASP A 184 0.84 -5.25 10.64
CA ASP A 184 0.33 -6.60 10.72
C ASP A 184 -0.21 -7.03 9.36
N VAL A 185 0.65 -7.69 8.60
CA VAL A 185 0.39 -8.24 7.27
C VAL A 185 0.16 -9.75 7.31
N SER A 186 -0.07 -10.30 8.50
CA SER A 186 -0.38 -11.73 8.62
C SER A 186 -1.56 -12.05 7.71
N LYS A 187 -1.56 -13.26 7.12
CA LYS A 187 -2.68 -13.71 6.28
C LYS A 187 -3.97 -13.45 7.06
N PRO A 188 -5.01 -12.85 6.46
CA PRO A 188 -6.29 -12.68 7.15
C PRO A 188 -6.64 -14.01 7.80
N VAL A 189 -6.72 -14.02 9.13
CA VAL A 189 -7.12 -15.21 9.88
C VAL A 189 -8.50 -15.54 9.37
N VAL A 190 -8.63 -16.70 8.72
CA VAL A 190 -9.95 -17.16 8.28
C VAL A 190 -10.77 -17.32 9.54
N LEU A 191 -11.87 -16.58 9.62
CA LEU A 191 -12.77 -16.66 10.76
C LEU A 191 -13.34 -18.08 10.79
N THR A 192 -13.15 -18.78 11.90
CA THR A 192 -13.71 -20.14 12.09
C THR A 192 -15.14 -20.07 12.58
N GLU A 193 -15.46 -19.04 13.36
CA GLU A 193 -16.80 -18.77 13.88
C GLU A 193 -17.31 -17.47 13.26
N TRP A 194 -17.97 -17.57 12.11
CA TRP A 194 -18.59 -16.42 11.44
C TRP A 194 -20.10 -16.59 11.25
N GLY A 195 -20.69 -17.64 11.84
CA GLY A 195 -22.12 -17.95 11.69
C GLY A 195 -22.45 -18.74 10.42
N GLU A 196 -21.55 -19.62 9.96
CA GLU A 196 -21.81 -20.48 8.79
C GLU A 196 -23.11 -21.29 8.92
N ALA A 197 -23.50 -21.64 10.16
CA ALA A 197 -24.68 -22.43 10.48
C ALA A 197 -25.91 -21.60 10.87
N THR A 198 -25.90 -20.27 10.72
CA THR A 198 -27.04 -19.41 11.09
C THR A 198 -28.33 -19.84 10.38
N GLU A 199 -29.43 -19.78 11.11
CA GLU A 199 -30.81 -20.01 10.62
C GLU A 199 -31.59 -18.70 10.64
N ALA A 200 -32.66 -18.60 9.82
CA ALA A 200 -33.42 -17.35 9.65
C ALA A 200 -33.93 -16.76 10.98
N GLY A 201 -34.48 -17.59 11.87
CA GLY A 201 -34.99 -17.14 13.17
C GLY A 201 -33.92 -16.65 14.16
N ALA A 202 -32.63 -16.82 13.86
CA ALA A 202 -31.56 -16.26 14.67
C ALA A 202 -31.25 -14.80 14.31
N LEU A 203 -31.76 -14.29 13.18
CA LEU A 203 -31.56 -12.90 12.78
C LEU A 203 -32.44 -11.94 13.59
N ASP A 204 -33.66 -12.34 13.94
CA ASP A 204 -34.57 -11.49 14.72
C ASP A 204 -33.93 -11.07 16.05
N GLY A 205 -33.75 -9.77 16.29
CA GLY A 205 -33.14 -9.24 17.51
C GLY A 205 -31.62 -9.37 17.58
N TYR A 206 -30.93 -9.63 16.46
CA TYR A 206 -29.47 -9.74 16.37
C TYR A 206 -28.75 -8.51 16.91
N VAL A 207 -29.25 -7.30 16.64
CA VAL A 207 -28.69 -6.06 17.19
C VAL A 207 -29.02 -5.92 18.69
N GLU A 208 -30.26 -6.22 19.09
CA GLU A 208 -30.73 -6.10 20.48
C GLU A 208 -30.01 -7.01 21.47
N ARG A 209 -29.67 -8.23 21.05
CA ARG A 209 -28.89 -9.17 21.87
C ARG A 209 -27.40 -8.80 21.96
N GLY A 210 -26.93 -7.86 21.15
CA GLY A 210 -25.52 -7.48 21.07
C GLY A 210 -24.67 -8.37 20.17
N ASP A 211 -25.28 -9.31 19.44
CA ASP A 211 -24.58 -10.24 18.54
C ASP A 211 -23.85 -9.46 17.43
N PHE A 212 -24.44 -8.38 16.92
CA PHE A 212 -23.81 -7.48 15.97
C PHE A 212 -22.50 -6.88 16.49
N ALA A 213 -22.50 -6.33 17.72
CA ALA A 213 -21.31 -5.73 18.33
C ALA A 213 -20.22 -6.78 18.60
N ALA A 214 -20.62 -7.98 19.03
CA ALA A 214 -19.72 -9.11 19.24
C ALA A 214 -19.07 -9.57 17.92
N ASP A 215 -19.85 -9.73 16.85
CA ASP A 215 -19.36 -10.08 15.51
C ASP A 215 -18.44 -9.00 14.96
N ALA A 216 -18.82 -7.72 15.08
CA ALA A 216 -18.00 -6.59 14.66
C ALA A 216 -16.65 -6.52 15.40
N ALA A 217 -16.62 -6.83 16.69
CA ALA A 217 -15.38 -6.91 17.48
C ALA A 217 -14.52 -8.11 17.06
N ARG A 218 -15.16 -9.26 16.82
CA ARG A 218 -14.49 -10.50 16.42
C ARG A 218 -13.92 -10.45 15.00
N PHE A 219 -14.68 -9.92 14.04
CA PHE A 219 -14.30 -9.91 12.63
C PHE A 219 -13.25 -8.84 12.36
N PHE A 220 -13.34 -7.70 13.06
CA PHE A 220 -12.50 -6.54 12.82
C PHE A 220 -11.91 -5.96 14.13
N PRO A 221 -11.10 -6.74 14.88
CA PRO A 221 -10.63 -6.35 16.21
C PRO A 221 -9.73 -5.11 16.21
N LYS A 222 -9.06 -4.84 15.09
CA LYS A 222 -8.12 -3.71 14.92
C LYS A 222 -8.68 -2.58 14.05
N ALA A 223 -9.92 -2.68 13.57
CA ALA A 223 -10.49 -1.62 12.77
C ALA A 223 -10.75 -0.38 13.62
N ALA A 224 -10.46 0.79 13.06
CA ALA A 224 -10.96 2.05 13.61
C ALA A 224 -12.48 1.96 13.76
N ARG A 225 -13.03 2.61 14.78
CA ARG A 225 -14.46 2.62 15.04
C ARG A 225 -15.06 3.94 14.57
N VAL A 226 -16.31 3.89 14.12
CA VAL A 226 -16.97 5.11 13.67
C VAL A 226 -17.17 6.03 14.88
N SER A 227 -16.70 7.27 14.79
CA SER A 227 -16.77 8.24 15.88
C SER A 227 -17.93 9.21 15.66
N ASN A 228 -18.92 9.18 16.54
CA ASN A 228 -20.11 10.05 16.56
C ASN A 228 -20.97 10.17 15.28
N PRO A 229 -21.55 9.09 14.74
CA PRO A 229 -22.70 9.22 13.85
C PRO A 229 -24.01 8.91 14.59
N GLY A 230 -25.03 9.72 14.33
CA GLY A 230 -26.37 9.50 14.84
C GLY A 230 -27.21 10.76 14.70
N SER A 231 -28.27 10.69 13.89
CA SER A 231 -29.31 11.73 13.90
C SER A 231 -30.37 11.42 14.94
N LYS A 232 -31.06 12.47 15.42
CA LYS A 232 -32.25 12.31 16.26
C LYS A 232 -33.32 11.43 15.60
N LYS A 233 -33.34 11.34 14.25
CA LYS A 233 -34.30 10.55 13.48
C LYS A 233 -34.15 9.05 13.70
N VAL A 234 -32.91 8.53 13.80
CA VAL A 234 -32.68 7.09 14.01
C VAL A 234 -33.33 6.59 15.32
N ARG A 235 -33.35 7.43 16.35
CA ARG A 235 -33.95 7.11 17.67
C ARG A 235 -35.48 7.01 17.65
N GLY A 236 -36.12 7.50 16.59
CA GLY A 236 -37.58 7.45 16.43
C GLY A 236 -38.10 6.05 16.13
N ALA A 237 -37.27 5.19 15.52
CA ALA A 237 -37.60 3.79 15.26
C ALA A 237 -37.10 2.89 16.40
N GLY A 238 -37.92 1.93 16.85
CA GLY A 238 -37.57 0.99 17.94
C GLY A 238 -36.21 0.29 17.73
N PRO A 239 -36.02 -0.46 16.63
CA PRO A 239 -34.74 -1.10 16.30
C PRO A 239 -33.61 -0.11 15.99
N GLY A 240 -33.94 1.08 15.48
CA GLY A 240 -32.97 2.15 15.22
C GLY A 240 -32.31 2.67 16.50
N ARG A 241 -33.07 2.77 17.59
CA ARG A 241 -32.55 3.22 18.90
C ARG A 241 -31.45 2.31 19.44
N VAL A 242 -31.62 1.00 19.34
CA VAL A 242 -30.63 0.03 19.83
C VAL A 242 -29.35 0.11 19.00
N LEU A 243 -29.49 0.22 17.68
CA LEU A 243 -28.34 0.40 16.78
C LEU A 243 -27.60 1.72 17.07
N ASP A 244 -28.31 2.80 17.41
CA ASP A 244 -27.72 4.10 17.80
C ASP A 244 -26.86 3.97 19.06
N ASP A 245 -27.29 3.17 20.03
CA ASP A 245 -26.52 2.90 21.24
C ASP A 245 -25.26 2.06 20.96
N VAL A 246 -25.35 1.06 20.07
CA VAL A 246 -24.19 0.27 19.62
C VAL A 246 -23.17 1.15 18.90
N VAL A 247 -23.64 2.02 18.01
CA VAL A 247 -22.79 2.95 17.26
C VAL A 247 -22.08 3.93 18.18
N LYS A 248 -22.80 4.59 19.10
CA LYS A 248 -22.21 5.52 20.08
C LYS A 248 -21.27 4.84 21.07
N GLY A 249 -21.54 3.58 21.40
CA GLY A 249 -20.66 2.75 22.22
C GLY A 249 -19.34 2.36 21.52
N GLY A 250 -19.15 2.77 20.26
CA GLY A 250 -17.97 2.45 19.47
C GLY A 250 -17.99 1.05 18.88
N GLY A 251 -19.15 0.39 18.86
CA GLY A 251 -19.32 -1.01 18.44
C GLY A 251 -19.29 -1.23 16.92
N VAL A 252 -19.29 -0.18 16.11
CA VAL A 252 -19.30 -0.28 14.65
C VAL A 252 -17.90 0.02 14.07
N PRO A 253 -17.31 -0.92 13.31
CA PRO A 253 -16.04 -0.70 12.65
C PRO A 253 -16.24 0.20 11.44
N VAL A 254 -15.26 1.08 11.18
CA VAL A 254 -15.09 1.69 9.88
C VAL A 254 -14.73 0.56 8.91
N MET A 255 -15.62 0.33 7.97
CA MET A 255 -15.48 -0.64 6.90
C MET A 255 -15.09 0.15 5.63
N THR A 256 -14.26 -0.43 4.76
CA THR A 256 -13.55 0.36 3.72
C THR A 256 -13.45 -0.34 2.39
N VAL A 257 -14.03 -1.53 2.23
CA VAL A 257 -13.88 -2.33 1.01
C VAL A 257 -15.19 -2.47 0.25
N ALA A 258 -16.25 -2.89 0.94
CA ALA A 258 -17.57 -3.09 0.35
C ALA A 258 -18.57 -2.00 0.77
N PHE A 259 -18.63 -1.71 2.07
CA PHE A 259 -19.55 -0.72 2.62
C PHE A 259 -18.89 0.03 3.76
N ASP A 260 -19.37 1.21 4.09
CA ASP A 260 -18.94 2.02 5.22
C ASP A 260 -20.17 2.52 6.00
N PHE A 261 -20.06 2.47 7.33
CA PHE A 261 -21.03 2.99 8.27
C PHE A 261 -20.79 4.47 8.62
N SER A 262 -19.81 5.15 8.01
CA SER A 262 -19.60 6.60 8.21
C SER A 262 -20.82 7.45 7.81
N SER A 263 -21.64 6.96 6.87
CA SER A 263 -22.92 7.57 6.49
C SER A 263 -24.07 7.32 7.49
N TYR A 264 -23.79 6.69 8.63
CA TYR A 264 -24.83 6.37 9.60
C TYR A 264 -25.47 7.64 10.18
N GLY A 265 -26.81 7.64 10.24
CA GLY A 265 -27.60 8.75 10.74
C GLY A 265 -27.73 9.93 9.77
N PHE A 266 -27.22 9.82 8.54
CA PHE A 266 -27.40 10.83 7.49
C PHE A 266 -28.89 11.15 7.23
N ASP A 267 -29.25 12.43 7.12
CA ASP A 267 -30.63 12.89 6.94
C ASP A 267 -30.93 13.11 5.46
N ALA A 268 -31.54 12.11 4.81
CA ALA A 268 -31.76 12.08 3.36
C ALA A 268 -32.52 13.31 2.82
N LYS A 269 -33.46 13.84 3.61
CA LYS A 269 -34.25 15.02 3.23
C LYS A 269 -33.43 16.31 3.28
N LYS A 270 -32.62 16.49 4.32
CA LYS A 270 -31.78 17.70 4.46
C LYS A 270 -30.73 17.79 3.35
N GLU A 271 -30.32 16.64 2.86
CA GLU A 271 -29.30 16.47 1.84
C GLU A 271 -29.93 16.35 0.44
N GLU A 272 -31.25 16.60 0.35
CA GLU A 272 -32.01 16.72 -0.88
C GLU A 272 -31.88 15.51 -1.82
N LEU A 273 -31.78 14.29 -1.27
CA LEU A 273 -31.71 13.08 -2.08
C LEU A 273 -33.00 12.87 -2.88
N TYR A 274 -32.91 13.04 -4.19
CA TYR A 274 -34.01 12.83 -5.12
C TYR A 274 -34.56 11.40 -4.99
N GLY A 275 -35.86 11.24 -4.78
CA GLY A 275 -36.51 9.93 -4.55
C GLY A 275 -36.46 9.42 -3.10
N ALA A 276 -35.67 10.02 -2.21
CA ALA A 276 -35.59 9.71 -0.79
C ALA A 276 -35.86 10.94 0.12
N ALA A 277 -36.59 11.93 -0.39
CA ALA A 277 -36.85 13.20 0.29
C ALA A 277 -37.91 13.14 1.41
N GLU A 278 -38.46 11.96 1.68
CA GLU A 278 -39.41 11.75 2.78
C GLU A 278 -38.71 11.80 4.14
N ASP A 279 -39.40 12.31 5.16
CA ASP A 279 -38.81 12.47 6.51
C ASP A 279 -38.45 11.16 7.20
N ARG A 280 -39.06 10.05 6.77
CA ARG A 280 -38.88 8.71 7.33
C ARG A 280 -37.55 8.04 6.99
N TYR A 281 -36.82 8.53 5.98
CA TYR A 281 -35.58 7.88 5.53
C TYR A 281 -34.35 8.40 6.26
N VAL A 282 -33.52 7.48 6.74
CA VAL A 282 -32.26 7.79 7.41
C VAL A 282 -31.14 6.90 6.91
N GLY A 283 -29.98 7.48 6.58
CA GLY A 283 -28.83 6.72 6.08
C GLY A 283 -28.23 5.79 7.12
N ILE A 284 -27.85 4.59 6.68
CA ILE A 284 -27.23 3.55 7.51
C ILE A 284 -25.81 3.24 7.05
N ALA A 285 -25.63 2.98 5.76
CA ALA A 285 -24.33 2.64 5.18
C ALA A 285 -24.27 3.04 3.71
N SER A 286 -23.06 3.20 3.16
CA SER A 286 -22.81 3.46 1.74
C SER A 286 -21.61 2.67 1.23
N ASP A 287 -21.57 2.37 -0.07
CA ASP A 287 -20.39 1.77 -0.71
C ASP A 287 -19.30 2.78 -1.11
N GLY A 288 -19.53 4.08 -0.89
CA GLY A 288 -18.62 5.15 -1.29
C GLY A 288 -18.60 5.46 -2.79
N SER A 289 -19.33 4.70 -3.61
CA SER A 289 -19.55 4.94 -5.04
C SER A 289 -20.90 5.59 -5.33
N GLY A 290 -21.78 5.65 -4.33
CA GLY A 290 -23.05 6.39 -4.37
C GLY A 290 -24.24 5.56 -3.92
N GLU A 291 -24.12 4.23 -3.87
CA GLU A 291 -25.19 3.38 -3.39
C GLU A 291 -25.29 3.47 -1.86
N MET A 292 -26.51 3.55 -1.35
CA MET A 292 -26.77 3.75 0.07
C MET A 292 -27.87 2.83 0.58
N PHE A 293 -27.74 2.37 1.82
CA PHE A 293 -28.83 1.74 2.56
C PHE A 293 -29.45 2.76 3.50
N LEU A 294 -30.76 2.92 3.38
CA LEU A 294 -31.56 3.80 4.22
C LEU A 294 -32.52 2.97 5.07
N LEU A 295 -32.66 3.33 6.33
CA LEU A 295 -33.72 2.84 7.20
C LEU A 295 -34.99 3.64 6.93
N ASP A 296 -36.09 2.94 6.68
CA ASP A 296 -37.44 3.49 6.77
C ASP A 296 -37.88 3.43 8.24
N THR A 297 -37.96 4.59 8.90
CA THR A 297 -38.30 4.65 10.33
C THR A 297 -39.74 4.29 10.64
N ASP A 298 -40.64 4.33 9.66
CA ASP A 298 -42.06 4.02 9.86
C ASP A 298 -42.30 2.50 9.83
N THR A 299 -41.58 1.80 8.95
CA THR A 299 -41.75 0.36 8.76
C THR A 299 -40.68 -0.50 9.44
N GLY A 300 -39.53 0.10 9.79
CA GLY A 300 -38.37 -0.63 10.30
C GLY A 300 -37.61 -1.43 9.24
N LYS A 301 -38.04 -1.37 7.98
CA LYS A 301 -37.40 -2.03 6.84
C LYS A 301 -36.23 -1.20 6.31
N VAL A 302 -35.36 -1.85 5.55
CA VAL A 302 -34.24 -1.20 4.88
C VAL A 302 -34.53 -1.12 3.39
N VAL A 303 -34.30 0.07 2.83
CA VAL A 303 -34.35 0.33 1.39
C VAL A 303 -32.95 0.62 0.86
N ARG A 304 -32.72 0.33 -0.41
CA ARG A 304 -31.54 0.71 -1.16
C ARG A 304 -31.87 1.95 -1.98
N TYR A 305 -31.00 2.96 -1.88
CA TYR A 305 -31.00 4.13 -2.73
C TYR A 305 -29.87 4.02 -3.75
N ALA A 306 -30.23 4.07 -5.04
CA ALA A 306 -29.29 4.07 -6.13
C ALA A 306 -29.06 5.51 -6.61
N HIS A 307 -27.86 6.05 -6.41
CA HIS A 307 -27.60 7.48 -6.62
C HIS A 307 -27.71 7.89 -8.10
N GLU A 308 -27.19 7.07 -9.00
CA GLU A 308 -27.22 7.37 -10.45
C GLU A 308 -28.65 7.37 -11.02
N GLU A 309 -29.53 6.53 -10.46
CA GLU A 309 -30.92 6.42 -10.90
C GLU A 309 -31.86 7.34 -10.12
N GLY A 310 -31.47 7.78 -8.93
CA GLY A 310 -32.33 8.52 -8.00
C GLY A 310 -33.53 7.70 -7.54
N THR A 311 -33.38 6.37 -7.44
CA THR A 311 -34.46 5.42 -7.12
C THR A 311 -34.28 4.81 -5.74
N VAL A 312 -35.41 4.56 -5.06
CA VAL A 312 -35.45 3.83 -3.80
C VAL A 312 -36.16 2.50 -4.04
N SER A 313 -35.57 1.41 -3.56
CA SER A 313 -36.11 0.05 -3.71
C SER A 313 -35.99 -0.76 -2.41
N PRO A 314 -36.88 -1.74 -2.16
CA PRO A 314 -36.76 -2.62 -1.00
C PRO A 314 -35.43 -3.38 -0.99
N ALA A 315 -34.77 -3.46 0.17
CA ALA A 315 -33.46 -4.13 0.29
C ALA A 315 -33.46 -5.27 1.32
N PHE A 316 -33.87 -5.00 2.56
CA PHE A 316 -33.93 -5.97 3.65
C PHE A 316 -35.20 -5.77 4.47
N ASP A 317 -35.72 -6.85 5.05
CA ASP A 317 -36.94 -6.79 5.85
C ASP A 317 -36.70 -6.24 7.27
N SER A 318 -35.43 -6.15 7.70
CA SER A 318 -35.05 -5.54 8.98
C SER A 318 -33.61 -4.99 8.99
N LEU A 319 -33.29 -4.19 10.02
CA LEU A 319 -31.92 -3.77 10.30
C LEU A 319 -31.00 -4.93 10.70
N ASP A 320 -31.56 -5.95 11.35
CA ASP A 320 -30.80 -7.13 11.77
C ASP A 320 -30.25 -7.88 10.56
N GLU A 321 -31.07 -8.07 9.52
CA GLU A 321 -30.65 -8.71 8.27
C GLU A 321 -29.55 -7.90 7.57
N LEU A 322 -29.72 -6.58 7.46
CA LEU A 322 -28.73 -5.69 6.85
C LEU A 322 -27.39 -5.79 7.59
N THR A 323 -27.40 -5.55 8.91
CA THR A 323 -26.16 -5.50 9.72
C THR A 323 -25.45 -6.86 9.73
N PHE A 324 -26.20 -7.96 9.79
CA PHE A 324 -25.67 -9.32 9.64
C PHE A 324 -24.99 -9.52 8.29
N ALA A 325 -25.62 -9.07 7.20
CA ALA A 325 -25.11 -9.23 5.84
C ALA A 325 -23.87 -8.37 5.58
N LEU A 326 -23.91 -7.08 5.91
CA LEU A 326 -22.83 -6.14 5.59
C LEU A 326 -21.50 -6.50 6.27
N LEU A 327 -21.51 -6.89 7.56
CA LEU A 327 -20.28 -7.33 8.24
C LEU A 327 -19.62 -8.52 7.53
N ARG A 328 -20.44 -9.46 7.04
CA ARG A 328 -19.95 -10.68 6.40
C ARG A 328 -19.48 -10.42 4.97
N ILE A 329 -20.15 -9.53 4.25
CA ILE A 329 -19.69 -9.08 2.92
C ILE A 329 -18.34 -8.38 3.05
N GLU A 330 -18.18 -7.43 3.98
CA GLU A 330 -16.90 -6.77 4.24
C GLU A 330 -15.82 -7.79 4.63
N ALA A 331 -16.16 -8.75 5.50
CA ALA A 331 -15.23 -9.80 5.92
C ALA A 331 -14.82 -10.70 4.74
N ALA A 332 -15.74 -11.04 3.84
CA ALA A 332 -15.45 -11.80 2.63
C ALA A 332 -14.59 -11.00 1.64
N ALA A 333 -14.85 -9.69 1.49
CA ALA A 333 -14.04 -8.78 0.67
C ALA A 333 -12.60 -8.66 1.20
N LYS A 334 -12.43 -8.66 2.53
CA LYS A 334 -11.12 -8.76 3.21
C LYS A 334 -10.55 -10.19 3.26
N LYS A 335 -11.21 -11.17 2.62
CA LYS A 335 -10.81 -12.59 2.55
C LYS A 335 -10.73 -13.30 3.91
N LEU A 336 -11.48 -12.82 4.91
CA LEU A 336 -11.64 -13.45 6.22
C LEU A 336 -12.68 -14.58 6.18
N ILE A 337 -13.64 -14.52 5.25
CA ILE A 337 -14.69 -15.53 5.05
C ILE A 337 -14.66 -16.03 3.59
N PRO A 338 -14.81 -17.33 3.32
CA PRO A 338 -14.91 -17.85 1.96
C PRO A 338 -16.21 -17.40 1.27
N LYS A 339 -16.10 -16.61 0.19
CA LYS A 339 -17.27 -16.13 -0.60
C LYS A 339 -18.26 -17.23 -1.00
N PRO A 340 -17.86 -18.42 -1.47
CA PRO A 340 -18.81 -19.46 -1.87
C PRO A 340 -19.69 -19.95 -0.71
N LYS A 341 -19.11 -20.06 0.49
CA LYS A 341 -19.84 -20.46 1.70
C LYS A 341 -20.80 -19.36 2.14
N LEU A 342 -20.37 -18.11 2.09
CA LEU A 342 -21.23 -16.99 2.43
C LEU A 342 -22.41 -16.84 1.46
N ALA A 343 -22.19 -17.04 0.15
CA ALA A 343 -23.26 -17.07 -0.84
C ALA A 343 -24.30 -18.16 -0.56
N ALA A 344 -23.85 -19.37 -0.18
CA ALA A 344 -24.74 -20.45 0.21
C ALA A 344 -25.57 -20.10 1.46
N LEU A 345 -24.96 -19.44 2.45
CA LEU A 345 -25.65 -18.97 3.65
C LEU A 345 -26.73 -17.93 3.31
N PHE A 346 -26.39 -16.89 2.53
CA PHE A 346 -27.37 -15.85 2.15
C PHE A 346 -28.55 -16.43 1.38
N LYS A 347 -28.29 -17.38 0.47
CA LYS A 347 -29.36 -18.09 -0.24
C LYS A 347 -30.26 -18.87 0.71
N LYS A 348 -29.68 -19.58 1.68
CA LYS A 348 -30.43 -20.33 2.71
C LYS A 348 -31.30 -19.40 3.57
N LEU A 349 -30.77 -18.23 3.94
CA LEU A 349 -31.47 -17.21 4.72
C LEU A 349 -32.47 -16.38 3.90
N GLY A 350 -32.51 -16.53 2.57
CA GLY A 350 -33.39 -15.74 1.71
C GLY A 350 -32.93 -14.30 1.46
N LEU A 351 -31.68 -13.96 1.79
CA LEU A 351 -31.12 -12.60 1.71
C LEU A 351 -30.66 -12.26 0.28
N LYS A 352 -31.61 -12.14 -0.65
CA LYS A 352 -31.34 -11.94 -2.09
C LYS A 352 -30.48 -10.71 -2.38
N THR A 353 -30.73 -9.61 -1.68
CA THR A 353 -29.94 -8.37 -1.83
C THR A 353 -28.48 -8.64 -1.46
N ALA A 354 -28.22 -9.32 -0.35
CA ALA A 354 -26.87 -9.69 0.06
C ALA A 354 -26.16 -10.63 -0.94
N GLU A 355 -26.89 -11.57 -1.57
CA GLU A 355 -26.34 -12.40 -2.64
C GLU A 355 -25.88 -11.58 -3.85
N THR A 356 -26.63 -10.54 -4.23
CA THR A 356 -26.26 -9.65 -5.33
C THR A 356 -25.02 -8.84 -4.98
N LEU A 357 -25.00 -8.20 -3.80
CA LEU A 357 -23.85 -7.40 -3.35
C LEU A 357 -22.57 -8.23 -3.25
N LEU A 358 -22.66 -9.48 -2.76
CA LEU A 358 -21.49 -10.36 -2.64
C LEU A 358 -20.85 -10.74 -3.99
N LYS A 359 -21.57 -10.56 -5.11
CA LYS A 359 -21.00 -10.75 -6.46
C LYS A 359 -20.23 -9.52 -6.93
N GLU A 360 -20.63 -8.33 -6.47
CA GLU A 360 -20.00 -7.05 -6.81
C GLU A 360 -18.67 -6.88 -6.08
N TYR A 361 -18.58 -7.31 -4.82
CA TYR A 361 -17.40 -7.20 -3.95
C TYR A 361 -16.68 -8.52 -3.76
#